data_AF-A0A2G9LZJ5-F1
#
_entry.id   AF-A0A2G9LZJ5-F1
#
_cell.length_a   1.000
_cell.length_b   1.000
_cell.length_c   1.000
_cell.angle_alpha   90.00
_cell.angle_beta   90.00
_cell.angle_gamma   90.00
#
_symmetry.space_group_name_H-M   'P 1'
#
loop_
_entity.id
_entity.type
_entity.pdbx_description
1 polymer ?
#
loop_
_entity_poly.entity_id
_entity_poly.type
_entity_poly.pdbx_seq_one_letter_code
_entity_poly.pdbx_strand_id
1 'polypeptide(L)'
;MDIFSELSRIFVNPELFTLDLNIREIEEILKQGSSREKKAAKIALALVKRKSVSIIKTKSFLNRIENPRDTDSFIVECSKDGYAVATQDQELKRRLASSVPRIVLRKKKFLALIG
;
A
#
# COMPACT_ATOMS: atom_id res chain seq x y z
N MET A 1 -0.99 -10.58 -12.96
CA MET A 1 -2.26 -9.90 -12.69
C MET A 1 -2.02 -8.41 -12.78
N ASP A 2 -2.91 -7.67 -13.45
CA ASP A 2 -2.88 -6.21 -13.42
C ASP A 2 -3.74 -5.70 -12.25
N ILE A 3 -3.06 -5.22 -11.21
CA ILE A 3 -3.70 -4.71 -9.98
C ILE A 3 -4.54 -3.47 -10.28
N PHE A 4 -4.12 -2.62 -11.22
CA PHE A 4 -4.82 -1.35 -11.50
C PHE A 4 -6.14 -1.59 -12.21
N SER A 5 -6.17 -2.54 -13.15
CA SER A 5 -7.41 -2.97 -13.81
C SER A 5 -8.39 -3.59 -12.80
N GLU A 6 -7.89 -4.40 -11.86
CA GLU A 6 -8.71 -4.99 -10.80
C GLU A 6 -9.23 -3.97 -9.79
N LEU A 7 -8.44 -2.95 -9.45
CA LEU A 7 -8.89 -1.83 -8.62
C LEU A 7 -9.99 -1.02 -9.32
N SER A 8 -9.84 -0.77 -10.63
CA SER A 8 -10.84 -0.07 -11.45
C SER A 8 -12.14 -0.86 -11.64
N ARG A 9 -12.10 -2.18 -11.45
CA ARG A 9 -13.31 -3.03 -11.42
C ARG A 9 -14.09 -2.88 -10.11
N ILE A 10 -13.39 -2.62 -9.00
CA ILE A 10 -13.99 -2.51 -7.66
C ILE A 10 -14.45 -1.07 -7.40
N PHE A 11 -13.64 -0.09 -7.80
CA PHE A 11 -13.87 1.33 -7.58
C PHE A 11 -13.96 2.06 -8.92
N VAL A 12 -14.91 2.98 -9.04
CA VAL A 12 -14.98 3.88 -10.20
C VAL A 12 -13.90 4.96 -10.02
N ASN A 13 -12.90 4.96 -10.90
CA ASN A 13 -11.79 5.94 -10.91
C ASN A 13 -11.13 6.17 -9.53
N PRO A 14 -10.54 5.12 -8.92
CA PRO A 14 -9.94 5.26 -7.60
C PRO A 14 -8.73 6.19 -7.62
N GLU A 15 -8.67 7.09 -6.64
CA GLU A 15 -7.42 7.76 -6.30
C GLU A 15 -6.51 6.79 -5.56
N LEU A 16 -5.26 6.68 -6.03
CA LEU A 16 -4.31 5.70 -5.52
C LEU A 16 -3.23 6.41 -4.72
N PHE A 17 -2.95 5.87 -3.53
CA PHE A 17 -1.98 6.43 -2.62
C PHE A 17 -0.98 5.37 -2.16
N THR A 18 0.24 5.82 -1.87
CA THR A 18 1.26 5.05 -1.14
C THR A 18 1.96 5.96 -0.14
N LEU A 19 2.59 5.38 0.87
CA LEU A 19 3.43 6.12 1.81
C LEU A 19 4.82 6.37 1.23
N ASP A 20 5.46 7.46 1.64
CA ASP A 20 6.85 7.75 1.29
C ASP A 20 7.84 6.73 1.88
N LEU A 21 7.53 6.14 3.03
CA LEU A 21 8.31 5.03 3.60
C LEU A 21 8.32 3.79 2.68
N ASN A 22 7.17 3.40 2.11
CA ASN A 22 7.12 2.30 1.14
C ASN A 22 8.03 2.56 -0.08
N ILE A 23 8.10 3.81 -0.54
CA ILE A 23 8.99 4.18 -1.65
C ILE A 23 10.45 4.00 -1.25
N ARG A 24 10.85 4.43 -0.06
CA ARG A 24 12.21 4.24 0.46
C ARG A 24 12.57 2.76 0.59
N GLU A 25 11.66 1.93 1.10
CA GLU A 25 11.87 0.47 1.18
C GLU A 25 12.12 -0.14 -0.21
N ILE A 26 11.36 0.27 -1.22
CA ILE A 26 11.55 -0.19 -2.60
C ILE A 26 12.88 0.31 -3.19
N GLU A 27 13.28 1.55 -2.90
CA GLU A 27 14.58 2.11 -3.29
C GLU A 27 15.75 1.39 -2.60
N GLU A 28 15.57 0.95 -1.36
CA GLU A 28 16.55 0.19 -0.61
C GLU A 28 16.73 -1.20 -1.23
N ILE A 29 15.64 -1.85 -1.65
CA ILE A 29 15.68 -3.12 -2.41
C ILE A 29 16.46 -2.94 -3.72
N LEU A 30 16.35 -1.80 -4.42
CA LEU A 30 17.14 -1.54 -5.63
C LEU A 30 18.64 -1.52 -5.37
N LYS A 31 19.05 -1.02 -4.21
CA LYS A 31 20.46 -0.93 -3.81
C LYS A 31 20.99 -2.30 -3.39
N GLN A 32 20.25 -3.01 -2.53
CA GLN A 32 20.80 -4.12 -1.73
C GLN A 32 20.19 -5.49 -2.06
N GLY A 33 19.03 -5.56 -2.73
CA GLY A 33 18.32 -6.81 -2.98
C GLY A 33 18.98 -7.73 -4.02
N SER A 34 18.47 -8.96 -4.15
CA SER A 34 18.87 -9.88 -5.22
C SER A 34 18.50 -9.33 -6.61
N SER A 35 19.11 -9.86 -7.68
CA SER A 35 18.77 -9.42 -9.06
C SER A 35 17.28 -9.56 -9.38
N ARG A 36 16.61 -10.57 -8.82
CA ARG A 36 15.15 -10.77 -8.96
C ARG A 36 14.36 -9.67 -8.25
N GLU A 37 14.73 -9.34 -7.02
CA GLU A 37 14.07 -8.30 -6.23
C GLU A 37 14.30 -6.92 -6.84
N LYS A 38 15.53 -6.61 -7.28
CA LYS A 38 15.84 -5.38 -8.01
C LYS A 38 14.99 -5.22 -9.26
N LYS A 39 14.77 -6.30 -10.03
CA LYS A 39 13.87 -6.27 -11.20
C LYS A 39 12.43 -5.97 -10.79
N ALA A 40 11.94 -6.57 -9.72
CA ALA A 40 10.60 -6.31 -9.20
C ALA A 40 10.44 -4.87 -8.70
N ALA A 41 11.42 -4.35 -7.95
CA ALA A 41 11.43 -2.98 -7.43
C ALA A 41 11.44 -1.93 -8.56
N LYS A 42 12.21 -2.15 -9.64
CA LYS A 42 12.19 -1.28 -10.84
C LYS A 42 10.79 -1.19 -11.45
N ILE A 43 10.12 -2.33 -11.56
CA ILE A 43 8.75 -2.40 -12.10
C ILE A 43 7.78 -1.66 -11.16
N ALA A 44 7.89 -1.86 -9.85
CA ALA A 44 7.04 -1.20 -8.87
C ALA A 44 7.14 0.34 -8.96
N LEU A 45 8.34 0.91 -8.96
CA LEU A 45 8.53 2.36 -9.08
C LEU A 45 8.04 2.91 -10.42
N ALA A 46 8.27 2.18 -11.52
CA ALA A 46 7.75 2.56 -12.83
C ALA A 46 6.21 2.58 -12.85
N LEU A 47 5.56 1.63 -12.17
CA LEU A 47 4.11 1.58 -12.04
C LEU A 47 3.57 2.73 -11.19
N VAL A 48 4.18 3.03 -10.04
CA VAL A 48 3.83 4.19 -9.19
C VAL A 48 3.81 5.48 -10.04
N LYS A 49 4.86 5.70 -10.84
CA LYS A 49 4.95 6.87 -11.72
C LYS A 49 3.93 6.83 -12.86
N ARG A 50 3.81 5.71 -13.58
CA ARG A 50 2.94 5.58 -14.76
C ARG A 50 1.45 5.66 -14.41
N LYS A 51 1.07 5.21 -13.22
CA LYS A 51 -0.32 5.18 -12.75
C LYS A 51 -0.66 6.37 -11.85
N SER A 52 0.22 7.36 -11.77
CA SER A 52 0.03 8.59 -11.00
C SER A 52 -0.36 8.33 -9.55
N VAL A 53 0.28 7.36 -8.90
CA VAL A 53 0.02 7.05 -7.49
C VAL A 53 0.58 8.19 -6.64
N SER A 54 -0.29 8.83 -5.87
CA SER A 54 0.05 9.93 -4.98
C SER A 54 0.85 9.44 -3.78
N ILE A 55 1.86 10.22 -3.36
CA ILE A 55 2.71 9.87 -2.21
C ILE A 55 2.29 10.68 -1.00
N ILE A 56 1.75 10.00 0.01
CA ILE A 56 1.44 10.59 1.30
C ILE A 56 2.73 10.65 2.13
N LYS A 57 3.03 11.83 2.67
CA LYS A 57 4.19 12.05 3.54
C LYS A 57 3.87 11.62 4.97
N THR A 58 4.59 10.61 5.46
CA THR A 58 4.41 10.08 6.82
C THR A 58 4.69 11.10 7.91
N LYS A 59 5.54 12.11 7.64
CA LYS A 59 5.79 13.25 8.55
C LYS A 59 4.51 13.94 9.03
N SER A 60 3.46 13.99 8.19
CA SER A 60 2.18 14.62 8.51
C SER A 60 1.37 13.90 9.59
N PHE A 61 1.76 12.68 9.97
CA PHE A 61 1.05 11.82 10.93
C PHE A 61 1.83 11.61 12.23
N LEU A 62 3.05 12.16 12.35
CA LEU A 62 3.91 11.92 13.52
C LEU A 62 3.27 12.37 14.84
N ASN A 63 2.46 13.42 14.82
CA ASN A 63 1.73 13.91 15.99
C ASN A 63 0.50 13.05 16.37
N ARG A 64 0.11 12.09 15.52
CA ARG A 64 -1.01 11.17 15.76
C ARG A 64 -0.55 9.79 16.25
N ILE A 65 0.75 9.52 16.22
CA ILE A 65 1.32 8.21 16.54
C ILE A 65 2.28 8.37 17.72
N GLU A 66 1.88 7.86 18.88
CA GLU A 66 2.65 7.97 20.13
C GLU A 66 4.01 7.26 20.07
N ASN A 67 4.14 6.23 19.22
CA ASN A 67 5.39 5.50 18.97
C ASN A 67 5.43 4.91 17.55
N PRO A 68 5.94 5.63 16.54
CA PRO A 68 6.00 5.12 15.16
C PRO A 68 7.09 4.05 15.06
N ARG A 69 6.73 2.79 15.34
CA ARG A 69 7.68 1.65 15.34
C ARG A 69 7.91 1.05 13.96
N ASP A 70 6.94 1.19 13.06
CA ASP A 70 6.95 0.60 11.72
C ASP A 70 6.09 1.37 10.71
N THR A 71 6.31 1.09 9.42
CA THR A 71 5.55 1.64 8.29
C THR A 71 4.04 1.32 8.42
N ASP A 72 3.70 0.15 8.94
CA ASP A 72 2.32 -0.29 9.17
C ASP A 72 1.54 0.61 10.14
N SER A 73 2.21 1.21 11.13
CA SER A 73 1.58 2.15 12.07
C SER A 73 1.03 3.37 11.34
N PHE A 74 1.74 3.84 10.32
CA PHE A 74 1.27 4.94 9.47
C PHE A 74 0.11 4.51 8.57
N ILE A 75 0.10 3.26 8.09
CA ILE A 75 -1.02 2.75 7.28
C ILE A 75 -2.29 2.66 8.14
N VAL A 76 -2.19 2.15 9.36
CA VAL A 76 -3.32 2.08 10.30
C VAL A 76 -3.83 3.49 10.61
N GLU A 77 -2.93 4.45 10.86
CA GLU A 77 -3.35 5.83 11.13
C GLU A 77 -4.01 6.48 9.90
N CYS A 78 -3.43 6.32 8.71
CA CYS A 78 -4.05 6.80 7.47
C CYS A 78 -5.43 6.19 7.25
N SER A 79 -5.62 4.90 7.58
CA SER A 79 -6.92 4.23 7.36
C SER A 79 -8.08 4.88 8.13
N LYS A 80 -7.80 5.59 9.24
CA LYS A 80 -8.81 6.33 10.02
C LYS A 80 -9.39 7.52 9.27
N ASP A 81 -8.69 8.03 8.26
CA ASP A 81 -9.13 9.14 7.41
C ASP A 81 -10.04 8.65 6.25
N GLY A 82 -10.56 7.41 6.33
CA GLY A 82 -11.56 6.88 5.40
C GLY A 82 -10.99 6.10 4.19
N TYR A 83 -9.70 5.78 4.20
CA TYR A 83 -9.05 5.05 3.12
C TYR A 83 -9.35 3.55 3.16
N ALA A 84 -9.54 2.94 1.99
CA ALA A 84 -9.48 1.49 1.83
C ALA A 84 -8.00 1.04 1.78
N VAL A 85 -7.67 -0.04 2.49
CA VAL A 85 -6.28 -0.53 2.58
C VAL A 85 -6.10 -1.79 1.73
N ALA A 86 -5.19 -1.72 0.76
CA ALA A 86 -4.77 -2.88 -0.04
C ALA A 86 -3.53 -3.55 0.57
N THR A 87 -3.69 -4.73 1.16
CA THR A 87 -2.56 -5.48 1.75
C THR A 87 -2.77 -6.99 1.68
N GLN A 88 -1.67 -7.73 1.63
CA GLN A 88 -1.66 -9.19 1.82
C GLN A 88 -1.19 -9.60 3.21
N ASP A 89 -0.55 -8.68 3.94
CA ASP A 89 0.04 -8.93 5.25
C ASP A 89 -1.04 -9.27 6.28
N GLN A 90 -0.86 -10.40 6.98
CA GLN A 90 -1.83 -10.88 7.96
C GLN A 90 -1.82 -10.08 9.26
N GLU A 91 -0.66 -9.57 9.67
CA GLU A 91 -0.53 -8.74 10.85
C GLU A 91 -1.18 -7.37 10.63
N LEU A 92 -0.89 -6.72 9.50
CA LEU A 92 -1.54 -5.45 9.16
C LEU A 92 -3.06 -5.61 9.08
N LYS A 93 -3.56 -6.69 8.46
CA LYS A 93 -5.02 -6.99 8.44
C LYS A 93 -5.64 -7.14 9.84
N ARG A 94 -4.89 -7.62 10.82
CA ARG A 94 -5.36 -7.73 12.22
C ARG A 94 -5.32 -6.39 12.95
N ARG A 95 -4.38 -5.52 12.59
CA ARG A 95 -4.22 -4.17 13.18
C ARG A 95 -5.27 -3.18 12.67
N LEU A 96 -5.79 -3.37 11.45
CA LEU A 96 -6.87 -2.54 10.91
C LEU A 96 -8.19 -2.78 11.66
N ALA A 97 -8.91 -1.70 11.95
CA ALA A 97 -10.25 -1.79 12.52
C ALA A 97 -11.21 -2.50 11.55
N SER A 98 -12.23 -3.17 12.08
CA SER A 98 -13.24 -3.88 11.27
C SER A 98 -14.03 -2.95 10.35
N SER A 99 -14.12 -1.66 10.68
CA SER A 99 -14.75 -0.64 9.84
C SER A 99 -13.92 -0.23 8.62
N VAL A 100 -12.64 -0.56 8.57
CA VAL A 100 -11.75 -0.19 7.46
C VAL A 100 -11.95 -1.17 6.30
N PRO A 101 -12.34 -0.68 5.10
CA PRO A 101 -12.44 -1.54 3.93
C PRO A 101 -11.07 -2.09 3.52
N ARG A 102 -10.99 -3.40 3.32
CA ARG A 102 -9.75 -4.11 2.99
C ARG A 102 -9.81 -4.67 1.58
N ILE A 103 -8.79 -4.39 0.78
CA ILE A 103 -8.66 -4.93 -0.58
C ILE A 103 -7.64 -6.08 -0.52
N VAL A 104 -8.09 -7.29 -0.83
CA VAL A 104 -7.24 -8.49 -0.77
C VAL A 104 -7.25 -9.29 -2.07
N LEU A 105 -6.11 -9.89 -2.38
CA LEU A 105 -5.95 -10.87 -3.43
C LEU A 105 -6.62 -12.19 -3.05
N ARG A 106 -7.52 -12.69 -3.91
CA ARG A 106 -8.18 -13.99 -3.77
C ARG A 106 -7.75 -14.94 -4.88
N LYS A 107 -7.43 -16.17 -4.47
CA LYS A 107 -7.00 -17.27 -5.36
C LYS A 107 -5.85 -16.91 -6.30
N LYS A 108 -5.04 -15.89 -5.95
CA LYS A 108 -4.01 -15.28 -6.82
C LYS A 108 -4.56 -14.81 -8.19
N LYS A 109 -5.87 -14.55 -8.29
CA LYS A 109 -6.56 -14.27 -9.56
C LYS A 109 -7.29 -12.92 -9.60
N PHE A 110 -7.91 -12.50 -8.50
CA PHE A 110 -8.71 -11.27 -8.49
C PHE A 110 -8.60 -10.54 -7.14
N LEU A 111 -8.89 -9.23 -7.14
CA LEU A 111 -9.03 -8.44 -5.92
C LEU A 111 -10.48 -8.50 -5.40
N ALA A 112 -10.63 -8.51 -4.08
CA ALA A 112 -11.92 -8.44 -3.41
C ALA A 112 -11.89 -7.36 -2.34
N LEU A 113 -12.98 -6.59 -2.25
CA LEU A 113 -13.24 -5.67 -1.15
C LEU A 113 -13.91 -6.43 -0.01
N ILE A 114 -13.40 -6.26 1.21
CA ILE A 114 -13.90 -6.88 2.43
C ILE A 114 -14.14 -5.79 3.47
N GLY A 115 -15.36 -5.70 3.98
CA GLY A 115 -15.70 -5.03 5.23
C GLY A 115 -15.59 -6.04 6.35
#